data_AF-A0A8J5CAV0-F1
#
_entry.id   AF-A0A8J5CAV0-F1
#
_cell.length_a   1.000
_cell.length_b   1.000
_cell.length_c   1.000
_cell.angle_alpha   90.00
_cell.angle_beta   90.00
_cell.angle_gamma   90.00
#
_symmetry.space_group_name_H-M   'P 1'
#
loop_
_entity.id
_entity.type
_entity.pdbx_description
1 polymer ?
#
loop_
_entity_poly.entity_id
_entity_poly.type
_entity_poly.pdbx_seq_one_letter_code
_entity_poly.pdbx_strand_id
1 'polypeptide(L)'
;MLPLLLLLPVSANNDGVGGGDEEEKNDLDVRKENVPPMQEGTRFHHSVLQLQEQKLLRLLHPALVLTNDVGKSDKIKYAGYMLHYLLPGLKQLNQEQFMEMKIEAKIRGIQMCDLQPDYAICGRDERIFCWKVNASGIIPCPHTLVGGCGASHLELKHLFPKNFLVDLELQAEESIKIFGPTQTYNSIEKVESECACSTTKNSRRASFRRNDMDNYLYSPLASDIKNGDQKHFRRHWLNGEPVIIRGVLEESRLIWEPSHMWSTMFKSNIPTDLSRVRATDCLACCEVEIDPQLFFKGYTKGRVYSNMWPEMLKLKDWPTSSNLEDLLPSHGIEYINVLPLQEYTNPHNGPLNVAAALPKDVLKLDVGPKSYIAYGIEEELERGDSVTKIHCDVSDAVNILMHTSEVILSRKQKAAIKVLKRRHKAQDLMEQLQDVNVDEAEMNQDWREEIDCIVPELTDDLKGSIENAGALWDIFRREDVPALQAYLKNHSKEFRHVYCSPVEQVFNPIHDETFYLTRKHKRKLKEEFGIEPWTFTQQLGEAVFIPAGCPHQVRNLKSCTKIAIDFVSPENIDQCIHLTEDFRLLPKNHRAKEDKLEVCSFC
;
A
#
# COMPACT_ATOMS: atom_id res chain seq x y z
N MET A 1 -20.24 -13.78 1.75
CA MET A 1 -21.56 -13.20 2.13
C MET A 1 -21.40 -11.90 2.92
N LEU A 2 -20.71 -10.95 2.29
CA LEU A 2 -21.02 -9.53 2.42
C LEU A 2 -22.08 -9.21 1.33
N PRO A 3 -22.92 -8.17 1.48
CA PRO A 3 -24.01 -7.92 0.53
C PRO A 3 -23.71 -6.88 -0.56
N LEU A 4 -24.02 -7.24 -1.82
CA LEU A 4 -24.14 -6.36 -2.99
C LEU A 4 -25.40 -5.47 -3.00
N LEU A 5 -26.35 -5.67 -2.08
CA LEU A 5 -27.63 -4.95 -2.07
C LEU A 5 -27.70 -3.91 -0.94
N LEU A 6 -28.14 -2.69 -1.29
CA LEU A 6 -27.88 -1.50 -0.48
C LEU A 6 -28.90 -1.39 0.64
N LEU A 7 -28.41 -1.36 1.87
CA LEU A 7 -29.21 -1.39 3.09
C LEU A 7 -29.46 0.03 3.61
N LEU A 8 -30.60 0.63 3.21
CA LEU A 8 -30.98 2.01 3.53
C LEU A 8 -31.95 2.14 4.72
N PRO A 9 -31.84 3.18 5.55
CA PRO A 9 -32.78 3.45 6.62
C PRO A 9 -34.14 3.89 6.08
N VAL A 10 -35.22 3.33 6.61
CA VAL A 10 -36.59 3.78 6.32
C VAL A 10 -36.83 5.17 6.87
N SER A 11 -37.17 6.14 6.02
CA SER A 11 -37.62 7.46 6.46
C SER A 11 -39.05 7.39 6.98
N ALA A 12 -39.27 7.78 8.23
CA ALA A 12 -40.61 7.88 8.80
C ALA A 12 -41.38 9.04 8.14
N ASN A 13 -42.42 8.72 7.37
CA ASN A 13 -43.39 9.70 6.90
C ASN A 13 -44.26 10.14 8.08
N ASN A 14 -44.05 11.36 8.57
CA ASN A 14 -44.98 12.01 9.49
C ASN A 14 -46.17 12.58 8.70
N ASP A 15 -47.22 11.77 8.53
CA ASP A 15 -48.52 12.29 8.14
C ASP A 15 -49.05 13.24 9.23
N GLY A 16 -49.40 14.46 8.84
CA GLY A 16 -49.69 15.53 9.79
C GLY A 16 -51.09 15.46 10.41
N VAL A 17 -51.16 15.64 11.72
CA VAL A 17 -52.40 16.03 12.42
C VAL A 17 -52.11 17.34 13.16
N GLY A 18 -52.84 18.40 12.82
CA GLY A 18 -52.72 19.69 13.47
C GLY A 18 -53.58 19.80 14.74
N GLY A 19 -53.06 20.49 15.74
CA GLY A 19 -53.78 20.94 16.93
C GLY A 19 -52.95 22.01 17.60
N GLY A 20 -53.53 23.19 17.82
CA GLY A 20 -52.89 24.25 18.61
C GLY A 20 -53.27 24.11 20.09
N ASP A 21 -52.61 24.88 20.93
CA ASP A 21 -53.25 26.01 21.62
C ASP A 21 -52.18 26.98 22.15
N GLU A 22 -52.59 28.20 22.45
CA GLU A 22 -51.71 29.29 22.92
C GLU A 22 -51.68 29.36 24.46
N GLU A 23 -50.55 29.72 25.06
CA GLU A 23 -50.57 30.61 26.23
C GLU A 23 -49.23 31.34 26.46
N GLU A 24 -49.28 32.63 26.76
CA GLU A 24 -48.11 33.47 27.09
C GLU A 24 -47.81 33.46 28.61
N LYS A 25 -46.53 33.54 29.01
CA LYS A 25 -45.99 34.77 29.66
C LYS A 25 -44.50 34.75 30.08
N ASN A 26 -43.81 35.76 29.56
CA ASN A 26 -42.88 36.69 30.22
C ASN A 26 -41.60 36.20 30.95
N ASP A 27 -40.49 36.61 30.33
CA ASP A 27 -39.41 37.44 30.89
C ASP A 27 -38.48 36.93 32.00
N LEU A 28 -37.20 36.82 31.65
CA LEU A 28 -36.17 37.73 32.18
C LEU A 28 -34.96 37.82 31.22
N ASP A 29 -34.69 39.03 30.68
CA ASP A 29 -33.58 39.30 29.73
C ASP A 29 -32.22 39.42 30.45
N VAL A 30 -31.26 38.57 30.07
CA VAL A 30 -29.81 38.84 30.25
C VAL A 30 -29.05 38.51 28.95
N ARG A 31 -29.14 39.46 28.01
CA ARG A 31 -28.36 39.60 26.77
C ARG A 31 -26.99 38.89 26.77
N LYS A 32 -26.86 37.90 25.89
CA LYS A 32 -25.61 37.55 25.22
C LYS A 32 -25.80 37.71 23.71
N GLU A 33 -24.69 37.95 23.02
CA GLU A 33 -24.70 38.43 21.63
C GLU A 33 -25.11 37.34 20.63
N ASN A 34 -25.65 37.78 19.48
CA ASN A 34 -26.36 36.92 18.54
C ASN A 34 -25.45 35.88 17.87
N VAL A 35 -25.72 34.60 18.13
CA VAL A 35 -25.39 33.49 17.22
C VAL A 35 -26.72 32.92 16.73
N PRO A 36 -27.00 32.90 15.41
CA PRO A 36 -28.25 32.34 14.91
C PRO A 36 -28.26 30.81 15.12
N PRO A 37 -29.37 30.21 15.58
CA PRO A 37 -29.46 28.76 15.70
C PRO A 37 -29.52 28.13 14.30
N MET A 38 -28.42 27.51 13.87
CA MET A 38 -28.45 26.61 12.72
C MET A 38 -29.34 25.41 13.05
N GLN A 39 -30.40 25.22 12.27
CA GLN A 39 -31.31 24.09 12.39
C GLN A 39 -30.55 22.77 12.21
N GLU A 40 -30.86 21.76 13.04
CA GLU A 40 -30.24 20.44 12.99
C GLU A 40 -30.72 19.64 11.76
N GLY A 41 -30.18 20.00 10.58
CA GLY A 41 -30.47 19.33 9.31
C GLY A 41 -29.77 17.98 9.19
N THR A 42 -30.44 16.91 9.61
CA THR A 42 -29.97 15.52 9.53
C THR A 42 -29.47 15.12 8.13
N ARG A 43 -28.17 14.81 8.00
CA ARG A 43 -27.58 14.15 6.81
C ARG A 43 -26.46 13.17 7.19
N PHE A 44 -26.72 11.88 6.97
CA PHE A 44 -25.77 10.76 7.06
C PHE A 44 -26.18 9.77 5.93
N HIS A 45 -25.34 9.49 4.91
CA HIS A 45 -24.21 8.55 4.89
C HIS A 45 -24.59 7.02 4.69
N HIS A 46 -24.82 6.54 3.43
CA HIS A 46 -24.79 5.10 2.93
C HIS A 46 -24.38 4.92 1.41
N SER A 47 -23.35 4.17 0.91
CA SER A 47 -22.60 2.96 1.36
C SER A 47 -21.19 2.70 0.68
N VAL A 48 -20.24 1.97 1.34
CA VAL A 48 -18.80 1.70 0.94
C VAL A 48 -18.47 0.56 -0.04
N LEU A 49 -19.19 -0.58 -0.02
CA LEU A 49 -18.76 -1.84 -0.68
C LEU A 49 -19.20 -1.86 -2.15
N GLN A 50 -20.38 -1.33 -2.36
CA GLN A 50 -21.13 -1.43 -3.60
C GLN A 50 -20.56 -0.55 -4.72
N LEU A 51 -19.72 0.40 -4.35
CA LEU A 51 -18.88 1.18 -5.25
C LEU A 51 -17.60 0.43 -5.71
N GLN A 52 -17.24 -0.71 -5.11
CA GLN A 52 -16.31 -1.67 -5.74
C GLN A 52 -17.00 -2.45 -6.85
N GLU A 53 -18.18 -3.02 -6.57
CA GLU A 53 -18.94 -3.81 -7.54
C GLU A 53 -19.31 -2.96 -8.75
N GLN A 54 -19.87 -1.76 -8.54
CA GLN A 54 -20.18 -0.80 -9.61
C GLN A 54 -18.97 -0.44 -10.50
N LYS A 55 -17.74 -0.73 -10.09
CA LYS A 55 -16.53 -0.43 -10.86
C LYS A 55 -15.90 -1.66 -11.50
N LEU A 56 -15.91 -2.82 -10.83
CA LEU A 56 -15.58 -4.09 -11.47
C LEU A 56 -16.49 -4.32 -12.69
N LEU A 57 -17.76 -3.90 -12.60
CA LEU A 57 -18.76 -4.05 -13.65
C LEU A 57 -18.67 -2.99 -14.76
N ARG A 58 -18.09 -1.80 -14.47
CA ARG A 58 -17.78 -0.78 -15.49
C ARG A 58 -16.49 -1.07 -16.27
N LEU A 59 -15.58 -1.90 -15.75
CA LEU A 59 -14.42 -2.40 -16.51
C LEU A 59 -14.82 -3.34 -17.65
N LEU A 60 -16.01 -3.95 -17.57
CA LEU A 60 -16.44 -5.04 -18.44
C LEU A 60 -17.42 -4.61 -19.55
N HIS A 61 -18.06 -3.44 -19.41
CA HIS A 61 -19.16 -3.01 -20.28
C HIS A 61 -18.90 -1.58 -20.82
N PRO A 62 -18.85 -1.33 -22.15
CA PRO A 62 -19.44 -2.13 -23.23
C PRO A 62 -18.49 -2.62 -24.35
N ALA A 63 -17.21 -2.21 -24.39
CA ALA A 63 -16.30 -2.58 -25.49
C ALA A 63 -14.80 -2.46 -25.13
N LEU A 64 -14.13 -3.60 -24.95
CA LEU A 64 -12.67 -3.84 -25.08
C LEU A 64 -11.78 -2.62 -24.72
N VAL A 65 -11.50 -2.41 -23.43
CA VAL A 65 -10.93 -1.18 -22.83
C VAL A 65 -9.49 -0.86 -23.25
N LEU A 66 -9.30 -0.32 -24.45
CA LEU A 66 -7.97 -0.10 -25.03
C LEU A 66 -7.82 1.25 -25.73
N THR A 67 -6.82 2.00 -25.30
CA THR A 67 -6.36 3.31 -25.81
C THR A 67 -6.02 3.29 -27.30
N ASN A 68 -6.12 4.43 -27.98
CA ASN A 68 -6.15 4.50 -29.46
C ASN A 68 -4.86 4.03 -30.16
N ASP A 69 -3.75 3.95 -29.42
CA ASP A 69 -2.40 3.83 -29.97
C ASP A 69 -1.93 2.37 -30.12
N VAL A 70 -2.65 1.40 -29.54
CA VAL A 70 -2.33 -0.04 -29.64
C VAL A 70 -2.93 -0.67 -30.91
N GLY A 71 -2.16 -1.53 -31.59
CA GLY A 71 -2.61 -2.27 -32.77
C GLY A 71 -3.83 -3.18 -32.51
N LYS A 72 -4.80 -3.20 -33.42
CA LYS A 72 -6.11 -3.88 -33.24
C LYS A 72 -6.03 -5.37 -32.88
N SER A 73 -4.94 -6.08 -33.21
CA SER A 73 -4.76 -7.48 -32.81
C SER A 73 -4.33 -7.62 -31.36
N ASP A 74 -3.33 -6.86 -30.93
CA ASP A 74 -2.78 -6.90 -29.57
C ASP A 74 -3.75 -6.31 -28.54
N LYS A 75 -4.52 -5.31 -28.97
CA LYS A 75 -5.76 -4.87 -28.32
C LYS A 75 -6.61 -6.06 -27.84
N ILE A 76 -7.07 -6.87 -28.78
CA ILE A 76 -7.96 -8.01 -28.49
C ILE A 76 -7.32 -9.00 -27.51
N LYS A 77 -6.00 -9.26 -27.64
CA LYS A 77 -5.25 -10.15 -26.73
C LYS A 77 -5.21 -9.63 -25.29
N TYR A 78 -4.91 -8.34 -25.10
CA TYR A 78 -4.84 -7.75 -23.75
C TYR A 78 -6.21 -7.73 -23.07
N ALA A 79 -7.28 -7.39 -23.78
CA ALA A 79 -8.64 -7.48 -23.23
C ALA A 79 -9.05 -8.92 -22.89
N GLY A 80 -8.78 -9.89 -23.77
CA GLY A 80 -9.04 -11.32 -23.48
C GLY A 80 -8.24 -11.86 -22.29
N TYR A 81 -7.01 -11.36 -22.09
CA TYR A 81 -6.18 -11.66 -20.93
C TYR A 81 -6.71 -11.00 -19.64
N MET A 82 -7.10 -9.73 -19.68
CA MET A 82 -7.68 -9.03 -18.51
C MET A 82 -9.02 -9.65 -18.10
N LEU A 83 -9.89 -9.97 -19.07
CA LEU A 83 -11.17 -10.66 -18.83
C LEU A 83 -10.98 -12.02 -18.14
N HIS A 84 -9.93 -12.77 -18.47
CA HIS A 84 -9.66 -14.08 -17.88
C HIS A 84 -9.52 -14.04 -16.35
N TYR A 85 -8.81 -13.03 -15.81
CA TYR A 85 -8.66 -12.85 -14.36
C TYR A 85 -9.83 -12.08 -13.72
N LEU A 86 -10.57 -11.25 -14.47
CA LEU A 86 -11.76 -10.57 -13.92
C LEU A 86 -13.01 -11.47 -13.85
N LEU A 87 -13.09 -12.54 -14.66
CA LEU A 87 -14.26 -13.44 -14.71
C LEU A 87 -14.53 -14.18 -13.38
N PRO A 88 -13.54 -14.73 -12.65
CA PRO A 88 -13.76 -15.32 -11.32
C PRO A 88 -14.45 -14.36 -10.34
N GLY A 89 -13.94 -13.13 -10.21
CA GLY A 89 -14.57 -12.09 -9.38
C GLY A 89 -15.99 -11.75 -9.83
N LEU A 90 -16.20 -11.56 -11.14
CA LEU A 90 -17.54 -11.33 -11.71
C LEU A 90 -18.53 -12.46 -11.37
N LYS A 91 -18.10 -13.71 -11.46
CA LYS A 91 -18.90 -14.90 -11.11
C LYS A 91 -19.24 -14.94 -9.62
N GLN A 92 -18.30 -14.55 -8.74
CA GLN A 92 -18.58 -14.43 -7.32
C GLN A 92 -19.64 -13.34 -7.06
N LEU A 93 -19.49 -12.14 -7.65
CA LEU A 93 -20.45 -11.05 -7.48
C LEU A 93 -21.86 -11.42 -7.95
N ASN A 94 -21.99 -12.16 -9.06
CA ASN A 94 -23.28 -12.64 -9.55
C ASN A 94 -23.91 -13.67 -8.58
N GLN A 95 -23.10 -14.59 -8.03
CA GLN A 95 -23.55 -15.57 -7.04
C GLN A 95 -23.96 -14.96 -5.70
N GLU A 96 -23.22 -13.96 -5.21
CA GLU A 96 -23.54 -13.27 -3.95
C GLU A 96 -24.84 -12.46 -4.10
N GLN A 97 -25.01 -11.70 -5.20
CA GLN A 97 -26.26 -10.97 -5.48
C GLN A 97 -27.47 -11.93 -5.56
N PHE A 98 -27.32 -13.06 -6.24
CA PHE A 98 -28.37 -14.08 -6.32
C PHE A 98 -28.74 -14.63 -4.92
N MET A 99 -27.74 -14.89 -4.08
CA MET A 99 -27.95 -15.37 -2.71
C MET A 99 -28.65 -14.34 -1.83
N GLU A 100 -28.37 -13.05 -2.00
CA GLU A 100 -29.05 -11.97 -1.28
C GLU A 100 -30.49 -11.76 -1.76
N MET A 101 -30.75 -11.76 -3.06
CA MET A 101 -32.12 -11.71 -3.60
C MET A 101 -32.98 -12.86 -3.05
N LYS A 102 -32.38 -14.04 -2.89
CA LYS A 102 -33.01 -15.22 -2.29
C LYS A 102 -33.24 -15.08 -0.78
N ILE A 103 -32.36 -14.38 -0.05
CA ILE A 103 -32.55 -14.02 1.36
C ILE A 103 -33.68 -12.99 1.50
N GLU A 104 -33.69 -11.94 0.68
CA GLU A 104 -34.69 -10.88 0.75
C GLU A 104 -36.09 -11.36 0.39
N ALA A 105 -36.24 -12.16 -0.67
CA ALA A 105 -37.51 -12.79 -1.02
C ALA A 105 -38.08 -13.61 0.15
N LYS A 106 -37.20 -14.32 0.88
CA LYS A 106 -37.57 -15.07 2.08
C LYS A 106 -37.95 -14.16 3.26
N ILE A 107 -37.28 -13.03 3.46
CA ILE A 107 -37.63 -12.03 4.49
C ILE A 107 -39.01 -11.40 4.18
N ARG A 108 -39.26 -11.03 2.93
CA ARG A 108 -40.54 -10.44 2.47
C ARG A 108 -41.67 -11.47 2.29
N GLY A 109 -41.38 -12.78 2.40
CA GLY A 109 -42.37 -13.85 2.28
C GLY A 109 -42.91 -14.09 0.85
N ILE A 110 -42.18 -13.64 -0.18
CA ILE A 110 -42.59 -13.70 -1.60
C ILE A 110 -41.68 -14.62 -2.42
N GLN A 111 -42.06 -14.94 -3.66
CA GLN A 111 -41.15 -15.64 -4.57
C GLN A 111 -40.09 -14.68 -5.12
N MET A 112 -38.90 -15.20 -5.41
CA MET A 112 -37.76 -14.42 -5.93
C MET A 112 -38.04 -13.81 -7.32
N CYS A 113 -38.98 -14.37 -8.10
CA CYS A 113 -39.43 -13.77 -9.36
C CYS A 113 -40.24 -12.48 -9.13
N ASP A 114 -41.03 -12.43 -8.05
CA ASP A 114 -41.94 -11.35 -7.69
C ASP A 114 -41.22 -10.21 -6.94
N LEU A 115 -40.00 -10.47 -6.47
CA LEU A 115 -39.14 -9.48 -5.84
C LEU A 115 -38.81 -8.35 -6.84
N GLN A 116 -39.24 -7.14 -6.49
CA GLN A 116 -38.97 -5.88 -7.18
C GLN A 116 -38.37 -4.89 -6.16
N PRO A 117 -37.05 -4.96 -5.89
CA PRO A 117 -36.36 -3.97 -5.04
C PRO A 117 -36.21 -2.65 -5.79
N ASP A 118 -36.38 -1.54 -5.07
CA ASP A 118 -36.04 -0.22 -5.58
C ASP A 118 -34.56 -0.12 -5.97
N TYR A 119 -34.26 0.78 -6.90
CA TYR A 119 -32.88 1.17 -7.19
C TYR A 119 -32.33 2.10 -6.10
N ALA A 120 -31.07 1.89 -5.72
CA ALA A 120 -30.37 2.75 -4.79
C ALA A 120 -29.84 4.02 -5.47
N ILE A 121 -30.13 5.18 -4.89
CA ILE A 121 -29.49 6.46 -5.23
C ILE A 121 -28.35 6.66 -4.22
N CYS A 122 -27.11 6.33 -4.62
CA CYS A 122 -25.93 6.48 -3.77
C CYS A 122 -25.30 7.86 -4.00
N GLY A 123 -25.05 8.62 -2.93
CA GLY A 123 -24.23 9.84 -2.99
C GLY A 123 -22.73 9.52 -3.04
N ARG A 124 -21.92 10.57 -2.89
CA ARG A 124 -20.48 10.54 -3.21
C ARG A 124 -19.56 10.59 -1.97
N ASP A 125 -20.06 10.36 -0.76
CA ASP A 125 -19.35 10.66 0.50
C ASP A 125 -19.76 9.75 1.70
N GLU A 126 -20.40 8.60 1.46
CA GLU A 126 -21.48 8.00 2.26
C GLU A 126 -21.05 7.10 3.51
N ARG A 127 -21.71 5.97 3.97
CA ARG A 127 -21.25 4.99 5.06
C ARG A 127 -21.67 3.49 4.96
N ILE A 128 -20.76 2.51 5.17
CA ILE A 128 -21.07 1.08 5.51
C ILE A 128 -20.55 0.61 6.87
N PHE A 129 -21.22 -0.41 7.41
CA PHE A 129 -20.78 -1.24 8.53
C PHE A 129 -21.02 -2.73 8.24
N CYS A 130 -20.38 -3.62 9.01
CA CYS A 130 -20.75 -5.04 9.02
C CYS A 130 -22.10 -5.23 9.72
N TRP A 131 -23.10 -5.73 9.00
CA TRP A 131 -24.46 -5.92 9.50
C TRP A 131 -24.66 -7.30 10.14
N LYS A 132 -25.62 -7.42 11.08
CA LYS A 132 -26.00 -8.70 11.68
C LYS A 132 -27.51 -8.77 11.84
N VAL A 133 -28.13 -9.77 11.21
CA VAL A 133 -29.58 -10.00 11.27
C VAL A 133 -29.98 -10.36 12.71
N ASN A 134 -31.02 -9.73 13.24
CA ASN A 134 -31.56 -10.04 14.57
C ASN A 134 -32.48 -11.28 14.54
N ALA A 135 -32.92 -11.74 15.72
CA ALA A 135 -33.78 -12.93 15.84
C ALA A 135 -35.14 -12.80 15.12
N SER A 136 -35.57 -11.57 14.81
CA SER A 136 -36.81 -11.26 14.07
C SER A 136 -36.61 -11.18 12.55
N GLY A 137 -35.41 -11.46 12.04
CA GLY A 137 -35.07 -11.34 10.61
C GLY A 137 -34.75 -9.92 10.14
N ILE A 138 -34.70 -8.94 11.05
CA ILE A 138 -34.51 -7.52 10.72
C ILE A 138 -33.04 -7.14 10.86
N ILE A 139 -32.54 -6.26 9.99
CA ILE A 139 -31.21 -5.67 10.08
C ILE A 139 -31.31 -4.28 10.73
N PRO A 140 -30.83 -4.08 11.98
CA PRO A 140 -30.83 -2.77 12.62
C PRO A 140 -29.70 -1.89 12.07
N CYS A 141 -29.96 -0.57 12.01
CA CYS A 141 -28.91 0.40 11.75
C CYS A 141 -27.90 0.42 12.91
N PRO A 142 -26.59 0.31 12.66
CA PRO A 142 -25.55 0.27 13.70
C PRO A 142 -25.49 1.51 14.57
N HIS A 143 -24.84 1.39 15.72
CA HIS A 143 -24.69 2.47 16.68
C HIS A 143 -23.90 3.67 16.11
N THR A 144 -24.23 4.86 16.60
CA THR A 144 -23.51 6.13 16.34
C THR A 144 -22.00 6.08 16.62
N LEU A 145 -21.53 5.16 17.47
CA LEU A 145 -20.10 4.98 17.78
C LEU A 145 -19.28 4.42 16.61
N VAL A 146 -19.90 3.64 15.71
CA VAL A 146 -19.29 3.29 14.41
C VAL A 146 -19.72 4.27 13.32
N GLY A 147 -20.97 4.73 13.36
CA GLY A 147 -21.47 5.83 12.52
C GLY A 147 -22.83 5.59 11.85
N GLY A 148 -23.62 4.60 12.29
CA GLY A 148 -25.05 4.50 11.94
C GLY A 148 -25.93 5.30 12.92
N CYS A 149 -27.25 5.30 12.72
CA CYS A 149 -28.18 6.04 13.58
C CYS A 149 -28.62 5.30 14.86
N GLY A 150 -28.38 3.99 14.96
CA GLY A 150 -28.76 3.13 16.10
C GLY A 150 -30.26 2.87 16.29
N ALA A 151 -31.15 3.51 15.52
CA ALA A 151 -32.59 3.53 15.78
C ALA A 151 -33.49 3.02 14.64
N SER A 152 -33.04 3.09 13.38
CA SER A 152 -33.82 2.62 12.23
C SER A 152 -33.49 1.17 11.86
N HIS A 153 -34.31 0.59 10.98
CA HIS A 153 -34.02 -0.67 10.30
C HIS A 153 -33.58 -0.38 8.86
N LEU A 154 -32.86 -1.32 8.25
CA LEU A 154 -32.31 -1.17 6.91
C LEU A 154 -33.07 -2.03 5.89
N GLU A 155 -33.49 -1.42 4.79
CA GLU A 155 -34.16 -2.05 3.65
C GLU A 155 -33.22 -2.23 2.46
N LEU A 156 -33.38 -3.35 1.77
CA LEU A 156 -32.45 -3.84 0.76
C LEU A 156 -32.85 -3.40 -0.67
N LYS A 157 -31.92 -2.74 -1.38
CA LYS A 157 -32.10 -2.11 -2.71
C LYS A 157 -31.10 -2.58 -3.77
N HIS A 158 -31.49 -2.53 -5.04
CA HIS A 158 -30.64 -2.88 -6.19
C HIS A 158 -29.67 -1.77 -6.59
N LEU A 159 -28.45 -2.17 -6.98
CA LEU A 159 -27.48 -1.29 -7.66
C LEU A 159 -27.63 -1.27 -9.19
N PHE A 160 -28.13 -2.35 -9.76
CA PHE A 160 -28.09 -2.62 -11.20
C PHE A 160 -29.46 -3.05 -11.72
N PRO A 161 -29.75 -2.84 -13.02
CA PRO A 161 -30.90 -3.44 -13.68
C PRO A 161 -30.96 -4.96 -13.47
N LYS A 162 -32.18 -5.50 -13.36
CA LYS A 162 -32.42 -6.94 -13.26
C LYS A 162 -31.71 -7.68 -14.40
N ASN A 163 -31.03 -8.79 -14.07
CA ASN A 163 -30.17 -9.61 -14.94
C ASN A 163 -28.82 -9.00 -15.37
N PHE A 164 -28.50 -7.73 -15.09
CA PHE A 164 -27.29 -7.09 -15.61
C PHE A 164 -25.98 -7.87 -15.31
N LEU A 165 -25.85 -8.46 -14.11
CA LEU A 165 -24.68 -9.29 -13.77
C LEU A 165 -24.62 -10.59 -14.59
N VAL A 166 -25.77 -11.22 -14.84
CA VAL A 166 -25.91 -12.46 -15.60
C VAL A 166 -25.60 -12.23 -17.07
N ASP A 167 -26.15 -11.16 -17.65
CA ASP A 167 -25.92 -10.79 -19.05
C ASP A 167 -24.45 -10.43 -19.29
N LEU A 168 -23.80 -9.80 -18.31
CA LEU A 168 -22.38 -9.42 -18.35
C LEU A 168 -21.44 -10.62 -18.11
N GLU A 169 -21.80 -11.56 -17.23
CA GLU A 169 -21.07 -12.83 -17.08
C GLU A 169 -21.07 -13.63 -18.38
N LEU A 170 -22.24 -13.74 -19.04
CA LEU A 170 -22.38 -14.41 -20.33
C LEU A 170 -21.54 -13.71 -21.41
N GLN A 171 -21.59 -12.38 -21.51
CA GLN A 171 -20.75 -11.62 -22.45
C GLN A 171 -19.25 -11.79 -22.19
N ALA A 172 -18.82 -11.83 -20.93
CA ALA A 172 -17.43 -12.06 -20.56
C ALA A 172 -16.99 -13.50 -20.92
N GLU A 173 -17.81 -14.51 -20.64
CA GLU A 173 -17.54 -15.88 -21.05
C GLU A 173 -17.44 -16.03 -22.58
N GLU A 174 -18.38 -15.45 -23.35
CA GLU A 174 -18.36 -15.49 -24.81
C GLU A 174 -17.12 -14.76 -25.36
N SER A 175 -16.78 -13.61 -24.79
CA SER A 175 -15.56 -12.87 -25.13
C SER A 175 -14.30 -13.70 -24.88
N ILE A 176 -14.23 -14.46 -23.77
CA ILE A 176 -13.10 -15.37 -23.49
C ILE A 176 -13.08 -16.57 -24.44
N LYS A 177 -14.25 -17.12 -24.82
CA LYS A 177 -14.35 -18.23 -25.80
C LYS A 177 -13.86 -17.82 -27.21
N ILE A 178 -13.94 -16.54 -27.57
CA ILE A 178 -13.56 -16.01 -28.89
C ILE A 178 -12.15 -15.37 -28.88
N PHE A 179 -11.81 -14.64 -27.82
CA PHE A 179 -10.63 -13.76 -27.74
C PHE A 179 -9.69 -14.03 -26.56
N GLY A 180 -10.07 -14.93 -25.66
CA GLY A 180 -9.30 -15.23 -24.45
C GLY A 180 -7.96 -15.91 -24.73
N PRO A 181 -7.14 -16.10 -23.68
CA PRO A 181 -5.95 -16.95 -23.76
C PRO A 181 -6.29 -18.32 -24.36
N THR A 182 -5.63 -18.67 -25.47
CA THR A 182 -5.67 -20.04 -26.00
C THR A 182 -5.07 -21.01 -24.98
N GLN A 183 -5.30 -22.33 -25.12
CA GLN A 183 -4.68 -23.34 -24.23
C GLN A 183 -3.14 -23.25 -24.16
N THR A 184 -2.50 -22.58 -25.13
CA THR A 184 -1.07 -22.21 -25.18
C THR A 184 -0.65 -21.19 -24.11
N TYR A 185 -1.59 -20.42 -23.53
CA TYR A 185 -1.36 -19.54 -22.37
C TYR A 185 -1.50 -20.33 -21.06
N ASN A 186 -2.54 -21.18 -20.92
CA ASN A 186 -2.63 -22.14 -19.81
C ASN A 186 -1.46 -23.13 -19.77
N SER A 187 -0.76 -23.33 -20.90
CA SER A 187 0.52 -24.06 -20.91
C SER A 187 1.59 -23.41 -20.00
N ILE A 188 1.51 -22.10 -19.73
CA ILE A 188 2.40 -21.37 -18.82
C ILE A 188 2.19 -21.79 -17.36
N GLU A 189 0.95 -22.13 -16.97
CA GLU A 189 0.58 -22.65 -15.64
C GLU A 189 1.26 -23.99 -15.29
N LYS A 190 1.86 -24.66 -16.30
CA LYS A 190 2.57 -25.94 -16.15
C LYS A 190 3.94 -25.98 -16.82
N VAL A 191 4.63 -24.84 -16.93
CA VAL A 191 6.06 -24.86 -17.30
C VAL A 191 6.90 -25.20 -16.07
N GLU A 192 6.94 -26.49 -15.75
CA GLU A 192 7.92 -27.11 -14.83
C GLU A 192 9.35 -27.10 -15.39
N SER A 193 9.63 -26.42 -16.51
CA SER A 193 11.01 -26.12 -16.89
C SER A 193 11.57 -25.07 -15.95
N GLU A 194 12.63 -25.45 -15.24
CA GLU A 194 13.47 -24.60 -14.39
C GLU A 194 13.69 -23.21 -15.03
N CYS A 195 13.55 -22.14 -14.25
CA CYS A 195 13.97 -20.84 -14.75
C CYS A 195 15.51 -20.84 -14.88
N ALA A 196 16.02 -20.45 -16.03
CA ALA A 196 17.45 -20.15 -16.21
C ALA A 196 17.94 -18.95 -15.37
N CYS A 197 17.08 -18.37 -14.53
CA CYS A 197 17.37 -17.37 -13.51
C CYS A 197 18.66 -17.71 -12.74
N SER A 198 18.79 -18.92 -12.20
CA SER A 198 19.97 -19.36 -11.44
C SER A 198 21.28 -19.40 -12.24
N THR A 199 21.24 -19.30 -13.57
CA THR A 199 22.39 -19.44 -14.48
C THR A 199 22.58 -18.28 -15.48
N THR A 200 21.79 -17.20 -15.39
CA THR A 200 21.79 -16.11 -16.41
C THR A 200 22.19 -14.75 -15.86
N LYS A 201 22.68 -13.88 -16.77
CA LYS A 201 23.02 -12.46 -16.52
C LYS A 201 21.86 -11.57 -16.03
N ASN A 202 20.64 -12.10 -15.97
CA ASN A 202 19.39 -11.40 -15.71
C ASN A 202 18.73 -11.88 -14.40
N SER A 203 19.52 -12.28 -13.40
CA SER A 203 19.03 -12.59 -12.05
C SER A 203 19.84 -11.91 -10.95
N ARG A 204 19.32 -11.95 -9.74
CA ARG A 204 19.97 -11.47 -8.52
C ARG A 204 19.64 -12.43 -7.38
N ARG A 205 20.65 -13.08 -6.78
CA ARG A 205 20.43 -13.86 -5.55
C ARG A 205 19.97 -12.91 -4.45
N ALA A 206 18.89 -13.27 -3.75
CA ALA A 206 18.32 -12.46 -2.68
C ALA A 206 18.07 -13.26 -1.38
N SER A 207 18.20 -14.59 -1.39
CA SER A 207 18.02 -15.41 -0.18
C SER A 207 18.86 -16.70 -0.22
N PHE A 208 18.88 -17.38 0.94
CA PHE A 208 19.59 -18.62 1.20
C PHE A 208 18.65 -19.66 1.85
N ARG A 209 17.48 -19.88 1.24
CA ARG A 209 16.52 -20.93 1.63
C ARG A 209 17.05 -22.30 1.20
N ARG A 210 16.62 -23.37 1.89
CA ARG A 210 17.03 -24.75 1.59
C ARG A 210 16.47 -25.30 0.27
N ASN A 211 15.39 -24.69 -0.23
CA ASN A 211 14.90 -24.86 -1.58
C ASN A 211 15.48 -23.71 -2.42
N ASP A 212 16.06 -23.99 -3.59
CA ASP A 212 16.75 -22.97 -4.40
C ASP A 212 15.84 -22.29 -5.44
N MET A 213 14.62 -22.82 -5.62
CA MET A 213 13.65 -22.38 -6.63
C MET A 213 13.28 -20.89 -6.55
N ASP A 214 13.26 -20.29 -5.35
CA ASP A 214 12.91 -18.89 -5.11
C ASP A 214 14.09 -18.03 -4.58
N ASN A 215 15.33 -18.53 -4.63
CA ASN A 215 16.50 -17.81 -4.10
C ASN A 215 17.04 -16.70 -5.04
N TYR A 216 16.67 -16.71 -6.31
CA TYR A 216 17.15 -15.81 -7.36
C TYR A 216 16.00 -15.01 -7.98
N LEU A 217 15.92 -13.72 -7.68
CA LEU A 217 14.96 -12.81 -8.30
C LEU A 217 15.34 -12.52 -9.75
N TYR A 218 14.35 -12.39 -10.63
CA TYR A 218 14.54 -11.92 -12.00
C TYR A 218 14.97 -10.44 -12.00
N SER A 219 16.12 -10.15 -12.61
CA SER A 219 16.73 -8.82 -12.66
C SER A 219 17.28 -8.48 -14.05
N PRO A 220 16.40 -8.25 -15.05
CA PRO A 220 16.81 -7.92 -16.42
C PRO A 220 17.34 -6.49 -16.55
N LEU A 221 17.93 -6.16 -17.69
CA LEU A 221 18.08 -4.77 -18.15
C LEU A 221 16.77 -4.29 -18.80
N ALA A 222 16.44 -3.01 -18.67
CA ALA A 222 15.27 -2.41 -19.34
C ALA A 222 15.31 -2.56 -20.88
N SER A 223 16.51 -2.69 -21.46
CA SER A 223 16.75 -2.96 -22.88
C SER A 223 16.41 -4.40 -23.31
N ASP A 224 16.56 -5.39 -22.44
CA ASP A 224 16.24 -6.79 -22.75
C ASP A 224 14.71 -6.99 -22.90
N ILE A 225 13.94 -6.38 -21.99
CA ILE A 225 12.47 -6.53 -21.89
C ILE A 225 11.75 -6.11 -23.18
N LYS A 226 12.24 -5.05 -23.85
CA LYS A 226 11.67 -4.49 -25.08
C LYS A 226 11.54 -5.53 -26.23
N ASN A 227 12.21 -6.69 -26.13
CA ASN A 227 12.26 -7.73 -27.16
C ASN A 227 11.39 -8.98 -26.90
N GLY A 228 10.48 -8.94 -25.91
CA GLY A 228 9.47 -9.99 -25.69
C GLY A 228 9.52 -10.71 -24.33
N ASP A 229 10.35 -10.24 -23.40
CA ASP A 229 10.57 -10.86 -22.07
C ASP A 229 9.37 -10.68 -21.10
N GLN A 230 8.25 -10.07 -21.54
CA GLN A 230 7.00 -9.99 -20.76
C GLN A 230 6.52 -11.36 -20.26
N LYS A 231 6.73 -12.44 -21.02
CA LYS A 231 6.36 -13.81 -20.60
C LYS A 231 7.16 -14.31 -19.41
N HIS A 232 8.39 -13.82 -19.27
CA HIS A 232 9.30 -14.15 -18.17
C HIS A 232 8.87 -13.37 -16.92
N PHE A 233 8.66 -12.05 -17.06
CA PHE A 233 8.07 -11.21 -16.00
C PHE A 233 6.79 -11.84 -15.42
N ARG A 234 5.83 -12.21 -16.28
CA ARG A 234 4.56 -12.83 -15.86
C ARG A 234 4.72 -14.12 -15.06
N ARG A 235 5.77 -14.93 -15.30
CA ARG A 235 6.04 -16.14 -14.51
C ARG A 235 6.30 -15.78 -13.04
N HIS A 236 7.23 -14.85 -12.82
CA HIS A 236 7.56 -14.37 -11.48
C HIS A 236 6.38 -13.62 -10.84
N TRP A 237 5.67 -12.81 -11.64
CA TRP A 237 4.53 -12.04 -11.16
C TRP A 237 3.37 -12.90 -10.64
N LEU A 238 3.03 -13.98 -11.35
CA LEU A 238 2.03 -14.96 -10.93
C LEU A 238 2.39 -15.66 -9.61
N ASN A 239 3.69 -15.90 -9.38
CA ASN A 239 4.19 -16.52 -8.15
C ASN A 239 4.26 -15.53 -6.96
N GLY A 240 4.02 -14.23 -7.16
CA GLY A 240 4.26 -13.20 -6.15
C GLY A 240 5.75 -12.92 -5.91
N GLU A 241 6.62 -13.19 -6.89
CA GLU A 241 8.06 -12.95 -6.82
C GLU A 241 8.41 -11.52 -7.31
N PRO A 242 9.19 -10.73 -6.53
CA PRO A 242 9.66 -9.41 -6.93
C PRO A 242 10.58 -9.43 -8.15
N VAL A 243 10.58 -8.33 -8.91
CA VAL A 243 11.40 -8.16 -10.13
C VAL A 243 12.20 -6.86 -10.04
N ILE A 244 13.47 -6.88 -10.45
CA ILE A 244 14.39 -5.72 -10.33
C ILE A 244 14.92 -5.31 -11.70
N ILE A 245 14.24 -4.38 -12.37
CA ILE A 245 14.58 -3.93 -13.71
C ILE A 245 15.68 -2.86 -13.63
N ARG A 246 16.81 -3.12 -14.31
CA ARG A 246 18.03 -2.30 -14.27
C ARG A 246 18.12 -1.32 -15.45
N GLY A 247 18.87 -0.22 -15.27
CA GLY A 247 19.19 0.71 -16.36
C GLY A 247 18.04 1.62 -16.78
N VAL A 248 17.01 1.78 -15.94
CA VAL A 248 15.75 2.46 -16.29
C VAL A 248 15.95 3.96 -16.57
N LEU A 249 16.97 4.57 -15.95
CA LEU A 249 17.28 6.00 -16.10
C LEU A 249 18.44 6.29 -17.07
N GLU A 250 18.96 5.29 -17.81
CA GLU A 250 20.06 5.47 -18.76
C GLU A 250 19.71 6.43 -19.93
N GLU A 251 18.44 6.45 -20.34
CA GLU A 251 17.93 7.35 -21.39
C GLU A 251 17.48 8.72 -20.85
N SER A 252 17.30 8.87 -19.52
CA SER A 252 16.72 10.06 -18.87
C SER A 252 17.69 11.24 -18.83
N ARG A 253 17.14 12.46 -18.93
CA ARG A 253 17.94 13.71 -19.00
C ARG A 253 17.61 14.76 -17.94
N LEU A 254 16.69 14.46 -17.04
CA LEU A 254 16.30 15.37 -15.96
C LEU A 254 17.18 15.23 -14.71
N ILE A 255 17.28 16.32 -13.96
CA ILE A 255 17.99 16.35 -12.67
C ILE A 255 17.00 16.00 -11.57
N TRP A 256 17.20 14.83 -10.96
CA TRP A 256 16.39 14.26 -9.88
C TRP A 256 16.92 14.57 -8.47
N GLU A 257 17.87 15.50 -8.36
CA GLU A 257 18.35 15.98 -7.06
C GLU A 257 17.22 16.76 -6.35
N PRO A 258 16.91 16.45 -5.07
CA PRO A 258 15.86 17.14 -4.31
C PRO A 258 15.97 18.67 -4.30
N SER A 259 17.20 19.19 -4.17
CA SER A 259 17.45 20.65 -4.15
C SER A 259 17.08 21.31 -5.48
N HIS A 260 17.29 20.60 -6.61
CA HIS A 260 16.95 21.06 -7.94
C HIS A 260 15.44 20.97 -8.20
N MET A 261 14.81 19.84 -7.86
CA MET A 261 13.37 19.64 -7.95
C MET A 261 12.62 20.74 -7.18
N TRP A 262 13.01 20.99 -5.93
CA TRP A 262 12.53 22.12 -5.13
C TRP A 262 12.73 23.48 -5.81
N SER A 263 13.96 23.75 -6.27
CA SER A 263 14.32 25.03 -6.91
C SER A 263 13.64 25.26 -8.27
N THR A 264 13.03 24.25 -8.86
CA THR A 264 12.22 24.36 -10.08
C THR A 264 10.76 24.65 -9.73
N MET A 265 10.20 23.93 -8.75
CA MET A 265 8.83 24.13 -8.24
C MET A 265 8.55 25.58 -7.79
N PHE A 266 9.49 26.19 -7.07
CA PHE A 266 9.35 27.56 -6.56
C PHE A 266 9.42 28.66 -7.63
N LYS A 267 9.86 28.35 -8.85
CA LYS A 267 9.83 29.31 -9.98
C LYS A 267 8.46 29.37 -10.66
N SER A 268 7.54 28.47 -10.30
CA SER A 268 6.23 28.30 -10.95
C SER A 268 5.07 29.07 -10.28
N ASN A 269 5.35 29.95 -9.32
CA ASN A 269 4.35 30.77 -8.59
C ASN A 269 3.25 29.94 -7.87
N ILE A 270 3.66 29.10 -6.93
CA ILE A 270 2.81 28.17 -6.14
C ILE A 270 2.87 28.58 -4.64
N PRO A 271 1.83 28.33 -3.81
CA PRO A 271 1.54 29.14 -2.61
C PRO A 271 2.59 29.22 -1.49
N THR A 272 2.44 30.27 -0.66
CA THR A 272 3.28 30.63 0.48
C THR A 272 3.37 29.61 1.62
N ASP A 273 2.53 28.58 1.63
CA ASP A 273 2.48 27.58 2.71
C ASP A 273 3.71 26.64 2.72
N LEU A 274 4.39 26.50 1.58
CA LEU A 274 5.63 25.70 1.43
C LEU A 274 6.88 26.33 2.09
N SER A 275 6.72 27.29 3.00
CA SER A 275 7.84 27.97 3.69
C SER A 275 8.70 27.06 4.56
N ARG A 276 8.13 25.94 5.02
CA ARG A 276 8.75 24.88 5.83
C ARG A 276 8.27 23.53 5.31
N VAL A 277 9.10 22.49 5.38
CA VAL A 277 8.65 21.12 5.11
C VAL A 277 8.47 20.35 6.41
N ARG A 278 7.39 19.57 6.45
CA ARG A 278 7.11 18.60 7.51
C ARG A 278 7.79 17.28 7.14
N ALA A 279 8.77 16.87 7.94
CA ALA A 279 9.52 15.64 7.78
C ALA A 279 9.28 14.70 8.97
N THR A 280 9.39 13.40 8.78
CA THR A 280 9.44 12.46 9.92
C THR A 280 10.89 12.33 10.40
N ASP A 281 11.10 12.47 11.71
CA ASP A 281 12.30 11.97 12.39
C ASP A 281 12.19 10.44 12.53
N CYS A 282 13.12 9.70 11.91
CA CYS A 282 13.06 8.23 11.88
C CYS A 282 13.45 7.56 13.22
N LEU A 283 14.12 8.27 14.15
CA LEU A 283 14.49 7.76 15.47
C LEU A 283 13.36 7.97 16.49
N ALA A 284 12.77 9.16 16.51
CA ALA A 284 11.66 9.52 17.37
C ALA A 284 10.30 9.09 16.81
N CYS A 285 10.23 8.78 15.50
CA CYS A 285 9.00 8.46 14.77
C CYS A 285 7.91 9.55 14.90
N CYS A 286 8.31 10.83 14.91
CA CYS A 286 7.41 11.98 15.00
C CYS A 286 7.64 12.96 13.83
N GLU A 287 6.66 13.83 13.58
CA GLU A 287 6.79 14.92 12.61
C GLU A 287 7.63 16.06 13.19
N VAL A 288 8.50 16.64 12.36
CA VAL A 288 9.33 17.81 12.65
C VAL A 288 9.28 18.79 11.47
N GLU A 289 9.08 20.08 11.76
CA GLU A 289 9.18 21.12 10.75
C GLU A 289 10.62 21.59 10.56
N ILE A 290 11.11 21.58 9.33
CA ILE A 290 12.47 21.98 8.98
C ILE A 290 12.47 22.97 7.81
N ASP A 291 13.44 23.89 7.81
CA ASP A 291 13.72 24.72 6.63
C ASP A 291 14.14 23.83 5.45
N PRO A 292 13.56 24.01 4.25
CA PRO A 292 13.82 23.13 3.10
C PRO A 292 15.30 23.12 2.67
N GLN A 293 16.00 24.25 2.73
CA GLN A 293 17.42 24.31 2.39
C GLN A 293 18.27 23.57 3.42
N LEU A 294 17.93 23.67 4.72
CA LEU A 294 18.55 22.87 5.78
C LEU A 294 18.26 21.37 5.63
N PHE A 295 17.08 20.99 5.12
CA PHE A 295 16.75 19.60 4.82
C PHE A 295 17.59 19.04 3.66
N PHE A 296 17.68 19.74 2.52
CA PHE A 296 18.49 19.28 1.37
C PHE A 296 20.00 19.37 1.61
N LYS A 297 20.45 20.33 2.41
CA LYS A 297 21.83 20.36 2.92
C LYS A 297 22.10 19.16 3.83
N GLY A 298 21.13 18.78 4.68
CA GLY A 298 21.21 17.57 5.49
C GLY A 298 21.24 16.28 4.66
N TYR A 299 20.45 16.21 3.58
CA TYR A 299 20.45 15.09 2.64
C TYR A 299 21.85 14.84 2.04
N THR A 300 22.59 15.89 1.69
CA THR A 300 23.90 15.82 1.00
C THR A 300 25.13 15.90 1.92
N LYS A 301 24.97 16.20 3.21
CA LYS A 301 26.07 16.38 4.19
C LYS A 301 25.86 15.64 5.51
N GLY A 302 24.70 15.02 5.72
CA GLY A 302 24.28 14.47 7.00
C GLY A 302 23.83 15.52 8.00
N ARG A 303 23.15 15.05 9.05
CA ARG A 303 22.80 15.83 10.26
C ARG A 303 23.05 14.99 11.51
N VAL A 304 23.12 15.63 12.68
CA VAL A 304 23.39 14.98 13.96
C VAL A 304 22.62 15.63 15.11
N TYR A 305 22.17 14.80 16.05
CA TYR A 305 21.75 15.28 17.36
C TYR A 305 22.97 15.72 18.20
N SER A 306 22.71 16.38 19.33
CA SER A 306 23.74 16.87 20.27
C SER A 306 24.70 15.79 20.79
N ASN A 307 24.29 14.52 20.80
CA ASN A 307 25.09 13.37 21.20
C ASN A 307 25.97 12.77 20.07
N MET A 308 26.00 13.40 18.88
CA MET A 308 26.66 12.92 17.63
C MET A 308 26.00 11.70 16.95
N TRP A 309 24.83 11.23 17.40
CA TRP A 309 24.05 10.24 16.65
C TRP A 309 23.50 10.87 15.35
N PRO A 310 23.43 10.14 14.22
CA PRO A 310 22.85 10.67 12.99
C PRO A 310 21.36 11.03 13.17
N GLU A 311 21.01 12.26 12.77
CA GLU A 311 19.62 12.72 12.69
C GLU A 311 19.08 12.32 11.31
N MET A 312 18.18 11.35 11.29
CA MET A 312 17.69 10.69 10.08
C MET A 312 16.27 11.19 9.77
N LEU A 313 16.14 12.00 8.73
CA LEU A 313 14.87 12.62 8.33
C LEU A 313 14.34 12.03 7.02
N LYS A 314 13.02 11.99 6.88
CA LYS A 314 12.33 11.64 5.62
C LYS A 314 11.14 12.56 5.31
N LEU A 315 10.88 12.74 4.02
CA LEU A 315 9.62 13.22 3.47
C LEU A 315 8.92 12.02 2.81
N LYS A 316 7.70 11.68 3.25
CA LYS A 316 6.78 10.76 2.54
C LYS A 316 5.88 11.59 1.63
N ASP A 317 5.48 11.02 0.49
CA ASP A 317 4.47 11.56 -0.43
C ASP A 317 4.66 13.04 -0.78
N TRP A 318 5.92 13.49 -0.92
CA TRP A 318 6.22 14.91 -1.12
C TRP A 318 6.32 15.27 -2.60
N PRO A 319 5.60 16.29 -3.10
CA PRO A 319 4.78 17.24 -2.33
C PRO A 319 3.37 16.73 -2.05
N THR A 320 2.98 16.80 -0.78
CA THR A 320 1.69 16.31 -0.28
C THR A 320 0.52 17.06 -0.92
N SER A 321 -0.52 16.32 -1.33
CA SER A 321 -1.80 16.78 -1.91
C SER A 321 -1.80 17.33 -3.35
N SER A 322 -0.89 16.87 -4.22
CA SER A 322 -0.86 17.26 -5.64
C SER A 322 -0.13 16.23 -6.49
N ASN A 323 -0.52 16.01 -7.76
CA ASN A 323 0.22 15.10 -8.63
C ASN A 323 1.62 15.65 -8.90
N LEU A 324 2.62 14.77 -9.07
CA LEU A 324 3.95 15.18 -9.51
C LEU A 324 3.91 15.92 -10.87
N GLU A 325 2.95 15.55 -11.73
CA GLU A 325 2.65 16.21 -13.01
C GLU A 325 2.12 17.65 -12.85
N ASP A 326 1.46 18.00 -11.73
CA ASP A 326 0.94 19.36 -11.50
C ASP A 326 2.04 20.33 -11.06
N LEU A 327 2.97 19.87 -10.21
CA LEU A 327 4.00 20.73 -9.60
C LEU A 327 5.35 20.70 -10.32
N LEU A 328 5.68 19.59 -10.98
CA LEU A 328 6.87 19.42 -11.80
C LEU A 328 6.51 18.72 -13.13
N PRO A 329 5.76 19.37 -14.05
CA PRO A 329 5.21 18.72 -15.23
C PRO A 329 6.23 17.95 -16.08
N SER A 330 7.44 18.50 -16.26
CA SER A 330 8.52 17.83 -16.97
C SER A 330 8.99 16.55 -16.26
N HIS A 331 9.14 16.58 -14.93
CA HIS A 331 9.51 15.40 -14.14
C HIS A 331 8.38 14.36 -14.08
N GLY A 332 7.11 14.79 -13.98
CA GLY A 332 5.96 13.87 -14.07
C GLY A 332 5.94 13.12 -15.40
N ILE A 333 5.99 13.85 -16.52
CA ILE A 333 6.01 13.27 -17.87
C ILE A 333 7.23 12.36 -18.08
N GLU A 334 8.43 12.79 -17.69
CA GLU A 334 9.65 11.97 -17.78
C GLU A 334 9.52 10.69 -16.94
N TYR A 335 9.03 10.78 -15.70
CA TYR A 335 8.83 9.62 -14.83
C TYR A 335 7.90 8.59 -15.48
N ILE A 336 6.73 9.02 -15.96
CA ILE A 336 5.78 8.13 -16.65
C ILE A 336 6.41 7.54 -17.93
N ASN A 337 7.21 8.30 -18.69
CA ASN A 337 7.88 7.80 -19.89
C ASN A 337 8.96 6.74 -19.61
N VAL A 338 9.69 6.85 -18.49
CA VAL A 338 10.74 5.87 -18.14
C VAL A 338 10.22 4.63 -17.42
N LEU A 339 8.95 4.60 -16.97
CA LEU A 339 8.38 3.41 -16.32
C LEU A 339 8.59 2.15 -17.21
N PRO A 340 9.28 1.11 -16.73
CA PRO A 340 9.41 -0.14 -17.48
C PRO A 340 8.11 -0.93 -17.40
N LEU A 341 7.87 -1.83 -18.37
CA LEU A 341 6.62 -2.59 -18.51
C LEU A 341 5.38 -1.66 -18.53
N GLN A 342 5.41 -0.65 -19.41
CA GLN A 342 4.33 0.34 -19.64
C GLN A 342 2.93 -0.28 -19.75
N GLU A 343 2.83 -1.52 -20.26
CA GLU A 343 1.59 -2.27 -20.33
C GLU A 343 0.89 -2.40 -18.98
N TYR A 344 1.67 -2.59 -17.92
CA TYR A 344 1.23 -2.75 -16.53
C TYR A 344 1.35 -1.46 -15.70
N THR A 345 2.42 -0.69 -15.91
CA THR A 345 2.80 0.40 -15.00
C THR A 345 2.25 1.78 -15.41
N ASN A 346 1.85 1.98 -16.68
CA ASN A 346 1.35 3.29 -17.10
C ASN A 346 -0.07 3.56 -16.52
N PRO A 347 -0.28 4.65 -15.77
CA PRO A 347 -1.56 4.96 -15.11
C PRO A 347 -2.60 5.56 -16.07
N HIS A 348 -2.15 6.09 -17.21
CA HIS A 348 -2.96 6.83 -18.17
C HIS A 348 -3.46 5.97 -19.33
N ASN A 349 -2.65 5.01 -19.80
CA ASN A 349 -2.94 4.22 -21.00
C ASN A 349 -2.56 2.73 -20.96
N GLY A 350 -2.07 2.21 -19.82
CA GLY A 350 -1.57 0.84 -19.68
C GLY A 350 -2.63 -0.24 -19.99
N PRO A 351 -2.53 -1.00 -21.10
CA PRO A 351 -3.52 -2.00 -21.51
C PRO A 351 -3.70 -3.21 -20.57
N LEU A 352 -2.80 -3.39 -19.60
CA LEU A 352 -2.88 -4.39 -18.53
C LEU A 352 -2.91 -3.75 -17.13
N ASN A 353 -3.03 -2.41 -17.03
CA ASN A 353 -3.25 -1.74 -15.77
C ASN A 353 -4.77 -1.60 -15.52
N VAL A 354 -5.32 -2.41 -14.62
CA VAL A 354 -6.75 -2.38 -14.27
C VAL A 354 -7.14 -1.01 -13.69
N ALA A 355 -6.22 -0.32 -12.99
CA ALA A 355 -6.47 1.03 -12.48
C ALA A 355 -6.48 2.11 -13.59
N ALA A 356 -5.74 1.91 -14.69
CA ALA A 356 -5.83 2.79 -15.87
C ALA A 356 -7.16 2.58 -16.62
N ALA A 357 -7.59 1.32 -16.76
CA ALA A 357 -8.85 0.92 -17.39
C ALA A 357 -10.12 1.43 -16.67
N LEU A 358 -10.02 1.79 -15.38
CA LEU A 358 -11.11 2.40 -14.62
C LEU A 358 -11.53 3.78 -15.19
N PRO A 359 -12.85 4.10 -15.22
CA PRO A 359 -13.38 5.43 -15.60
C PRO A 359 -12.81 6.62 -14.80
N LYS A 360 -13.16 7.84 -15.21
CA LYS A 360 -12.71 9.10 -14.57
C LYS A 360 -13.66 9.69 -13.53
N ASP A 361 -14.94 9.31 -13.53
CA ASP A 361 -15.92 9.67 -12.48
C ASP A 361 -15.84 8.75 -11.24
N VAL A 362 -14.95 7.78 -11.34
CA VAL A 362 -14.51 6.82 -10.37
C VAL A 362 -13.31 7.41 -9.61
N LEU A 363 -13.36 7.50 -8.28
CA LEU A 363 -12.10 7.58 -7.50
C LEU A 363 -11.25 6.38 -7.91
N LYS A 364 -10.08 6.69 -8.40
CA LYS A 364 -8.98 5.75 -8.52
C LYS A 364 -8.32 5.64 -7.14
N LEU A 365 -7.48 4.61 -6.99
CA LEU A 365 -6.30 4.71 -6.11
C LEU A 365 -5.63 6.07 -6.27
N ASP A 366 -4.89 6.52 -5.27
CA ASP A 366 -3.84 7.52 -5.46
C ASP A 366 -2.66 6.90 -6.25
N VAL A 367 -2.90 6.62 -7.53
CA VAL A 367 -1.90 6.18 -8.53
C VAL A 367 -1.02 7.34 -9.01
N GLY A 368 -0.99 8.46 -8.29
CA GLY A 368 -0.04 9.52 -8.53
C GLY A 368 1.39 9.01 -8.25
N PRO A 369 2.42 9.48 -8.97
CA PRO A 369 3.81 9.20 -8.61
C PRO A 369 4.17 9.74 -7.21
N LYS A 370 4.16 8.86 -6.20
CA LYS A 370 4.49 9.19 -4.80
C LYS A 370 6.01 9.32 -4.64
N SER A 371 6.46 10.47 -4.13
CA SER A 371 7.89 10.80 -4.00
C SER A 371 8.36 10.69 -2.54
N TYR A 372 9.46 9.96 -2.33
CA TYR A 372 10.04 9.64 -1.03
C TYR A 372 11.49 10.13 -0.98
N ILE A 373 11.74 11.18 -0.21
CA ILE A 373 13.06 11.80 -0.08
C ILE A 373 13.54 11.60 1.35
N ALA A 374 14.54 10.73 1.55
CA ALA A 374 14.98 10.34 2.89
C ALA A 374 16.50 10.20 2.99
N TYR A 375 17.05 10.50 4.18
CA TYR A 375 18.48 10.39 4.45
C TYR A 375 18.93 8.92 4.46
N GLY A 376 20.24 8.67 4.34
CA GLY A 376 20.81 7.32 4.34
C GLY A 376 22.27 7.29 4.73
N ILE A 377 22.68 6.17 5.33
CA ILE A 377 24.04 5.90 5.83
C ILE A 377 24.35 4.41 5.72
N GLU A 378 25.58 4.08 5.35
CA GLU A 378 25.98 2.71 5.05
C GLU A 378 25.91 1.81 6.30
N GLU A 379 26.37 2.31 7.45
CA GLU A 379 26.30 1.57 8.71
C GLU A 379 24.88 1.38 9.24
N GLU A 380 24.49 0.15 9.55
CA GLU A 380 23.25 -0.17 10.28
C GLU A 380 23.35 0.37 11.72
N LEU A 381 22.47 1.29 12.10
CA LEU A 381 22.42 1.89 13.43
C LEU A 381 21.69 1.01 14.44
N GLU A 382 20.83 0.10 13.97
CA GLU A 382 19.87 -0.71 14.75
C GLU A 382 18.72 0.09 15.38
N ARG A 383 18.80 1.44 15.38
CA ARG A 383 17.74 2.36 15.83
C ARG A 383 17.76 3.64 14.99
N GLY A 384 16.60 3.99 14.40
CA GLY A 384 16.39 5.26 13.70
C GLY A 384 16.86 5.34 12.24
N ASP A 385 17.41 4.26 11.70
CA ASP A 385 17.83 4.13 10.29
C ASP A 385 16.74 3.55 9.37
N SER A 386 15.64 3.04 9.92
CA SER A 386 14.48 2.54 9.17
C SER A 386 13.71 3.69 8.51
N VAL A 387 13.92 3.93 7.21
CA VAL A 387 13.17 4.95 6.45
C VAL A 387 11.77 4.46 6.08
N THR A 388 11.67 3.19 5.68
CA THR A 388 10.40 2.49 5.43
C THR A 388 10.34 1.30 6.36
N LYS A 389 9.39 1.34 7.30
CA LYS A 389 9.11 0.25 8.24
C LYS A 389 8.40 -0.90 7.52
N ILE A 390 8.27 -2.05 8.16
CA ILE A 390 7.55 -3.16 7.53
C ILE A 390 6.06 -2.81 7.42
N HIS A 391 5.56 -2.94 6.19
CA HIS A 391 4.20 -2.69 5.77
C HIS A 391 3.90 -3.58 4.55
N CYS A 392 2.71 -3.49 3.99
CA CYS A 392 2.30 -4.28 2.83
C CYS A 392 1.28 -3.48 2.01
N ASP A 393 1.53 -3.35 0.71
CA ASP A 393 0.68 -2.59 -0.19
C ASP A 393 -0.60 -3.37 -0.54
N VAL A 394 -1.70 -2.63 -0.72
CA VAL A 394 -3.01 -3.18 -1.11
C VAL A 394 -3.07 -3.47 -2.62
N SER A 395 -2.18 -2.86 -3.39
CA SER A 395 -2.05 -2.97 -4.85
C SER A 395 -0.63 -3.38 -5.23
N ASP A 396 -0.37 -3.55 -6.52
CA ASP A 396 0.99 -3.69 -7.03
C ASP A 396 1.70 -2.33 -6.99
N ALA A 397 3.03 -2.32 -6.81
CA ALA A 397 3.83 -1.11 -6.83
C ALA A 397 5.13 -1.29 -7.62
N VAL A 398 5.60 -0.21 -8.25
CA VAL A 398 6.96 -0.12 -8.81
C VAL A 398 7.69 1.09 -8.23
N ASN A 399 8.86 0.87 -7.64
CA ASN A 399 9.67 1.88 -6.96
C ASN A 399 11.00 2.11 -7.69
N ILE A 400 11.22 3.31 -8.23
CA ILE A 400 12.46 3.67 -8.94
C ILE A 400 13.34 4.56 -8.05
N LEU A 401 14.60 4.18 -7.91
CA LEU A 401 15.61 5.00 -7.23
C LEU A 401 16.17 6.07 -8.19
N MET A 402 15.66 7.29 -8.06
CA MET A 402 15.89 8.40 -8.99
C MET A 402 17.20 9.15 -8.73
N HIS A 403 17.66 9.21 -7.47
CA HIS A 403 18.87 9.93 -7.08
C HIS A 403 19.44 9.40 -5.75
N THR A 404 20.76 9.43 -5.60
CA THR A 404 21.48 9.06 -4.37
C THR A 404 22.53 10.09 -3.98
N SER A 405 22.77 10.32 -2.69
CA SER A 405 23.89 11.12 -2.20
C SER A 405 24.52 10.51 -0.95
N GLU A 406 25.85 10.40 -0.93
CA GLU A 406 26.58 9.73 0.14
C GLU A 406 26.92 10.68 1.30
N VAL A 407 26.71 10.21 2.53
CA VAL A 407 26.96 10.97 3.75
C VAL A 407 28.22 10.44 4.45
N ILE A 408 29.35 11.13 4.24
CA ILE A 408 30.66 10.74 4.80
C ILE A 408 30.75 11.12 6.28
N LEU A 409 30.55 10.14 7.18
CA LEU A 409 30.62 10.35 8.63
C LEU A 409 32.05 10.58 9.12
N SER A 410 32.25 11.60 9.97
CA SER A 410 33.58 11.91 10.53
C SER A 410 34.09 10.83 11.51
N ARG A 411 35.42 10.72 11.69
CA ARG A 411 36.02 9.77 12.67
C ARG A 411 35.45 9.95 14.09
N LYS A 412 35.21 11.20 14.52
CA LYS A 412 34.57 11.52 15.82
C LYS A 412 33.15 10.98 15.90
N GLN A 413 32.38 11.10 14.81
CA GLN A 413 31.00 10.62 14.72
C GLN A 413 30.93 9.09 14.70
N LYS A 414 31.74 8.41 13.87
CA LYS A 414 31.81 6.93 13.85
C LYS A 414 32.19 6.37 15.23
N ALA A 415 33.10 7.02 15.95
CA ALA A 415 33.44 6.65 17.33
C ALA A 415 32.26 6.86 18.32
N ALA A 416 31.54 7.99 18.23
CA ALA A 416 30.37 8.26 19.06
C ALA A 416 29.23 7.27 18.81
N ILE A 417 28.96 6.92 17.54
CA ILE A 417 27.98 5.89 17.15
C ILE A 417 28.33 4.54 17.80
N LYS A 418 29.62 4.12 17.77
CA LYS A 418 30.05 2.86 18.41
C LYS A 418 29.83 2.86 19.94
N VAL A 419 29.97 4.00 20.61
CA VAL A 419 29.66 4.14 22.05
C VAL A 419 28.16 4.14 22.30
N LEU A 420 27.37 4.82 21.47
CA LEU A 420 25.91 4.89 21.62
C LEU A 420 25.23 3.55 21.31
N LYS A 421 25.66 2.81 20.28
CA LYS A 421 25.17 1.44 20.02
C LYS A 421 25.39 0.50 21.21
N ARG A 422 26.50 0.63 21.95
CA ARG A 422 26.73 -0.13 23.20
C ARG A 422 25.76 0.28 24.32
N ARG A 423 25.52 1.58 24.51
CA ARG A 423 24.53 2.09 25.48
C ARG A 423 23.10 1.68 25.14
N HIS A 424 22.75 1.69 23.86
CA HIS A 424 21.47 1.19 23.37
C HIS A 424 21.30 -0.29 23.72
N LYS A 425 22.28 -1.17 23.41
CA LYS A 425 22.21 -2.59 23.77
C LYS A 425 22.12 -2.84 25.27
N ALA A 426 22.83 -2.05 26.10
CA ALA A 426 22.70 -2.12 27.55
C ALA A 426 21.30 -1.69 28.03
N GLN A 427 20.69 -0.67 27.42
CA GLN A 427 19.29 -0.28 27.67
C GLN A 427 18.30 -1.37 27.22
N ASP A 428 18.51 -1.99 26.05
CA ASP A 428 17.66 -3.09 25.56
C ASP A 428 17.66 -4.27 26.55
N LEU A 429 18.85 -4.66 27.04
CA LEU A 429 18.98 -5.69 28.07
C LEU A 429 18.34 -5.27 29.39
N MET A 430 18.59 -4.06 29.89
CA MET A 430 18.04 -3.58 31.16
C MET A 430 16.50 -3.47 31.14
N GLU A 431 15.91 -3.06 30.02
CA GLU A 431 14.44 -2.98 29.86
C GLU A 431 13.81 -4.37 29.68
N GLN A 432 14.54 -5.34 29.12
CA GLN A 432 14.09 -6.75 29.03
C GLN A 432 14.27 -7.53 30.35
N LEU A 433 15.23 -7.14 31.18
CA LEU A 433 15.57 -7.83 32.44
C LEU A 433 14.83 -7.26 33.67
N GLN A 434 13.80 -6.42 33.53
CA GLN A 434 13.08 -5.87 34.69
C GLN A 434 12.30 -6.92 35.51
N ASP A 435 12.22 -8.17 35.06
CA ASP A 435 11.73 -9.33 35.83
C ASP A 435 12.84 -10.06 36.65
N VAL A 436 14.13 -9.72 36.51
CA VAL A 436 15.24 -10.43 37.19
C VAL A 436 16.36 -9.48 37.66
N ASN A 437 16.71 -9.52 38.95
CA ASN A 437 17.92 -8.85 39.48
C ASN A 437 19.20 -9.48 38.90
N VAL A 438 20.13 -8.66 38.40
CA VAL A 438 21.45 -9.09 37.92
C VAL A 438 22.53 -8.12 38.45
N ASP A 439 23.67 -8.65 38.87
CA ASP A 439 24.83 -7.89 39.37
C ASP A 439 25.55 -7.11 38.25
N GLU A 440 26.17 -5.97 38.60
CA GLU A 440 26.97 -5.14 37.69
C GLU A 440 28.18 -5.88 37.06
N ALA A 441 28.51 -7.08 37.55
CA ALA A 441 29.62 -7.90 37.07
C ALA A 441 29.43 -8.43 35.63
N GLU A 442 28.20 -8.78 35.23
CA GLU A 442 27.97 -9.37 33.89
C GLU A 442 28.11 -8.35 32.75
N MET A 443 27.94 -7.06 33.03
CA MET A 443 28.14 -5.97 32.07
C MET A 443 29.60 -5.81 31.59
N ASN A 444 30.57 -6.49 32.20
CA ASN A 444 32.01 -6.33 31.91
C ASN A 444 32.60 -7.39 30.95
N GLN A 445 31.81 -8.32 30.39
CA GLN A 445 32.32 -9.17 29.32
C GLN A 445 32.56 -8.36 28.03
N ASP A 446 33.79 -8.42 27.50
CA ASP A 446 34.19 -7.63 26.32
C ASP A 446 33.75 -8.36 25.05
N TRP A 447 32.48 -8.16 24.67
CA TRP A 447 31.79 -8.72 23.49
C TRP A 447 32.42 -8.33 22.14
N ARG A 448 33.67 -8.74 21.90
CA ARG A 448 34.38 -8.63 20.61
C ARG A 448 34.13 -9.86 19.75
N GLU A 449 34.01 -11.03 20.35
CA GLU A 449 34.01 -12.32 19.63
C GLU A 449 32.67 -12.62 18.93
N GLU A 450 31.53 -12.13 19.43
CA GLU A 450 30.24 -12.25 18.73
C GLU A 450 30.13 -11.44 17.42
N ILE A 451 31.03 -10.49 17.18
CA ILE A 451 30.94 -9.62 15.99
C ILE A 451 31.44 -10.34 14.72
N ASP A 452 32.39 -11.26 14.86
CA ASP A 452 33.00 -11.97 13.71
C ASP A 452 32.35 -13.33 13.40
N CYS A 453 31.50 -13.88 14.30
CA CYS A 453 31.07 -15.28 14.23
C CYS A 453 29.66 -15.57 13.67
N ILE A 454 28.88 -14.56 13.22
CA ILE A 454 27.50 -14.82 12.74
C ILE A 454 27.17 -14.14 11.40
N VAL A 455 27.97 -14.44 10.37
CA VAL A 455 27.56 -14.37 8.97
C VAL A 455 28.16 -15.57 8.21
N PRO A 456 27.35 -16.54 7.73
CA PRO A 456 27.75 -17.36 6.60
C PRO A 456 27.76 -16.44 5.37
N GLU A 457 28.97 -16.03 4.97
CA GLU A 457 29.30 -15.32 3.73
C GLU A 457 28.26 -14.30 3.23
N LEU A 458 28.46 -13.03 3.60
CA LEU A 458 28.24 -11.95 2.63
C LEU A 458 29.16 -12.27 1.44
N THR A 459 28.62 -12.89 0.39
CA THR A 459 29.40 -13.27 -0.79
C THR A 459 30.06 -12.03 -1.39
N ASP A 460 31.20 -12.21 -2.06
CA ASP A 460 31.93 -11.07 -2.63
C ASP A 460 31.09 -10.33 -3.69
N ASP A 461 30.08 -11.00 -4.29
CA ASP A 461 29.06 -10.38 -5.15
C ASP A 461 28.29 -9.27 -4.43
N LEU A 462 27.88 -9.50 -3.16
CA LEU A 462 27.14 -8.50 -2.41
C LEU A 462 28.06 -7.39 -1.89
N LYS A 463 29.33 -7.69 -1.57
CA LYS A 463 30.34 -6.66 -1.24
C LYS A 463 30.58 -5.74 -2.44
N GLY A 464 30.79 -6.31 -3.63
CA GLY A 464 30.96 -5.55 -4.88
C GLY A 464 29.74 -4.69 -5.24
N SER A 465 28.53 -5.10 -4.83
CA SER A 465 27.32 -4.28 -5.03
C SER A 465 27.20 -3.09 -4.07
N ILE A 466 27.87 -3.05 -2.91
CA ILE A 466 27.61 -2.04 -1.87
C ILE A 466 28.10 -0.65 -2.28
N GLU A 467 29.23 -0.53 -2.99
CA GLU A 467 29.81 0.77 -3.36
C GLU A 467 28.83 1.67 -4.15
N ASN A 468 27.96 1.08 -4.97
CA ASN A 468 26.96 1.78 -5.78
C ASN A 468 25.50 1.61 -5.28
N ALA A 469 25.30 0.93 -4.14
CA ALA A 469 23.96 0.74 -3.59
C ALA A 469 23.44 2.01 -2.90
N GLY A 470 22.20 2.40 -3.19
CA GLY A 470 21.51 3.49 -2.49
C GLY A 470 20.65 2.99 -1.33
N ALA A 471 20.02 1.82 -1.48
CA ALA A 471 19.13 1.27 -0.46
C ALA A 471 19.25 -0.26 -0.34
N LEU A 472 18.88 -0.76 0.83
CA LEU A 472 18.71 -2.18 1.16
C LEU A 472 17.21 -2.45 1.32
N TRP A 473 16.71 -3.41 0.56
CA TRP A 473 15.33 -3.89 0.57
C TRP A 473 15.26 -5.26 1.25
N ASP A 474 14.16 -5.49 1.96
CA ASP A 474 13.71 -6.82 2.35
C ASP A 474 12.25 -6.97 1.92
N ILE A 475 11.96 -7.98 1.10
CA ILE A 475 10.59 -8.34 0.70
C ILE A 475 10.29 -9.75 1.20
N PHE A 476 9.19 -9.92 1.90
CA PHE A 476 8.70 -11.19 2.44
C PHE A 476 7.66 -11.79 1.50
N ARG A 477 7.53 -13.12 1.52
CA ARG A 477 6.67 -13.87 0.62
C ARG A 477 5.23 -13.89 1.14
N ARG A 478 4.23 -14.01 0.25
CA ARG A 478 2.79 -13.98 0.61
C ARG A 478 2.43 -15.09 1.61
N GLU A 479 2.99 -16.28 1.44
CA GLU A 479 2.77 -17.44 2.30
C GLU A 479 3.41 -17.30 3.70
N ASP A 480 4.45 -16.46 3.85
CA ASP A 480 5.13 -16.23 5.12
C ASP A 480 4.33 -15.27 6.03
N VAL A 481 3.35 -14.52 5.50
CA VAL A 481 2.61 -13.45 6.18
C VAL A 481 2.03 -13.86 7.55
N PRO A 482 1.31 -14.99 7.71
CA PRO A 482 0.67 -15.32 9.00
C PRO A 482 1.69 -15.62 10.10
N ALA A 483 2.80 -16.27 9.75
CA ALA A 483 3.86 -16.63 10.67
C ALA A 483 4.79 -15.44 10.97
N LEU A 484 5.01 -14.55 10.00
CA LEU A 484 5.64 -13.24 10.21
C LEU A 484 4.83 -12.36 11.18
N GLN A 485 3.49 -12.32 11.04
CA GLN A 485 2.63 -11.64 12.01
C GLN A 485 2.72 -12.27 13.41
N ALA A 486 2.84 -13.59 13.52
CA ALA A 486 3.01 -14.28 14.80
C ALA A 486 4.36 -13.90 15.46
N TYR A 487 5.46 -13.92 14.72
CA TYR A 487 6.77 -13.45 15.20
C TYR A 487 6.68 -11.99 15.68
N LEU A 488 6.14 -11.08 14.88
CA LEU A 488 6.08 -9.66 15.24
C LEU A 488 5.16 -9.37 16.46
N LYS A 489 4.18 -10.24 16.76
CA LYS A 489 3.41 -10.19 18.02
C LYS A 489 4.23 -10.72 19.20
N ASN A 490 4.85 -11.89 19.05
CA ASN A 490 5.63 -12.54 20.12
C ASN A 490 6.84 -11.70 20.55
N HIS A 491 7.46 -10.98 19.62
CA HIS A 491 8.71 -10.25 19.82
C HIS A 491 8.53 -8.73 19.86
N SER A 492 7.31 -8.21 19.99
CA SER A 492 7.04 -6.76 19.84
C SER A 492 7.92 -5.88 20.73
N LYS A 493 8.14 -6.30 21.99
CA LYS A 493 8.98 -5.60 22.98
C LYS A 493 10.48 -5.56 22.65
N GLU A 494 10.96 -6.37 21.69
CA GLU A 494 12.34 -6.27 21.16
C GLU A 494 12.51 -5.13 20.15
N PHE A 495 11.41 -4.53 19.68
CA PHE A 495 11.40 -3.41 18.76
C PHE A 495 11.04 -2.10 19.46
N ARG A 496 11.44 -0.98 18.83
CA ARG A 496 11.19 0.38 19.32
C ARG A 496 10.46 1.25 18.29
N HIS A 497 9.61 2.14 18.78
CA HIS A 497 8.84 3.06 17.94
C HIS A 497 8.87 4.49 18.48
N VAL A 498 7.72 5.07 18.85
CA VAL A 498 7.61 6.50 19.18
C VAL A 498 8.52 6.88 20.37
N TYR A 499 9.30 7.94 20.19
CA TYR A 499 10.36 8.38 21.11
C TYR A 499 11.40 7.29 21.48
N CYS A 500 11.60 6.30 20.61
CA CYS A 500 12.46 5.14 20.83
C CYS A 500 12.00 4.21 22.00
N SER A 501 10.74 4.30 22.39
CA SER A 501 10.11 3.44 23.41
C SER A 501 9.88 2.01 22.89
N PRO A 502 9.93 0.97 23.73
CA PRO A 502 9.54 -0.39 23.34
C PRO A 502 8.10 -0.49 22.83
N VAL A 503 7.81 -1.46 21.95
CA VAL A 503 6.45 -1.70 21.43
C VAL A 503 5.70 -2.69 22.32
N GLU A 504 5.03 -2.16 23.36
CA GLU A 504 4.30 -2.96 24.36
C GLU A 504 3.14 -3.79 23.79
N GLN A 505 2.44 -3.27 22.78
CA GLN A 505 1.38 -3.99 22.06
C GLN A 505 1.32 -3.57 20.59
N VAL A 506 0.72 -4.40 19.75
CA VAL A 506 0.42 -4.12 18.33
C VAL A 506 -0.88 -4.81 17.95
N PHE A 507 -1.70 -4.19 17.10
CA PHE A 507 -3.00 -4.73 16.68
C PHE A 507 -2.86 -5.52 15.37
N ASN A 508 -2.40 -4.88 14.30
CA ASN A 508 -1.98 -5.54 13.07
C ASN A 508 -0.47 -5.30 12.83
N PRO A 509 0.40 -6.30 13.05
CA PRO A 509 1.85 -6.12 12.98
C PRO A 509 2.43 -5.55 11.68
N ILE A 510 1.69 -5.65 10.57
CA ILE A 510 2.13 -5.19 9.25
C ILE A 510 1.46 -3.85 8.93
N HIS A 511 0.14 -3.72 9.10
CA HIS A 511 -0.55 -2.46 8.77
C HIS A 511 -0.33 -1.36 9.82
N ASP A 512 -0.03 -1.69 11.08
CA ASP A 512 0.31 -0.69 12.10
C ASP A 512 1.67 0.00 11.81
N GLU A 513 2.47 -0.48 10.83
CA GLU A 513 3.82 -0.06 10.41
C GLU A 513 4.82 0.27 11.56
N THR A 514 4.76 -0.49 12.66
CA THR A 514 5.54 -0.18 13.87
C THR A 514 6.98 -0.69 13.82
N PHE A 515 7.26 -1.74 13.04
CA PHE A 515 8.49 -2.53 13.15
C PHE A 515 9.51 -2.31 12.01
N TYR A 516 10.78 -2.63 12.28
CA TYR A 516 11.81 -2.82 11.27
C TYR A 516 12.73 -3.97 11.70
N LEU A 517 12.87 -4.99 10.87
CA LEU A 517 13.66 -6.18 11.15
C LEU A 517 15.13 -5.91 10.77
N THR A 518 15.93 -5.59 11.78
CA THR A 518 17.40 -5.51 11.68
C THR A 518 18.00 -6.86 11.27
N ARG A 519 19.31 -6.89 10.95
CA ARG A 519 20.04 -8.15 10.74
C ARG A 519 19.85 -9.16 11.89
N LYS A 520 19.78 -8.69 13.16
CA LYS A 520 19.49 -9.54 14.33
C LYS A 520 18.09 -10.16 14.23
N HIS A 521 17.07 -9.35 13.93
CA HIS A 521 15.68 -9.79 13.90
C HIS A 521 15.40 -10.74 12.74
N LYS A 522 15.97 -10.49 11.54
CA LYS A 522 15.83 -11.41 10.39
C LYS A 522 16.50 -12.76 10.65
N ARG A 523 17.62 -12.80 11.36
CA ARG A 523 18.27 -14.05 11.76
C ARG A 523 17.38 -14.85 12.72
N LYS A 524 16.90 -14.20 13.80
CA LYS A 524 16.01 -14.83 14.79
C LYS A 524 14.73 -15.38 14.15
N LEU A 525 14.11 -14.61 13.26
CA LEU A 525 12.96 -15.04 12.46
C LEU A 525 13.25 -16.31 11.63
N LYS A 526 14.43 -16.41 11.00
CA LYS A 526 14.86 -17.60 10.25
C LYS A 526 15.17 -18.79 11.16
N GLU A 527 15.68 -18.54 12.37
CA GLU A 527 15.99 -19.56 13.38
C GLU A 527 14.72 -20.15 14.02
N GLU A 528 13.72 -19.33 14.34
CA GLU A 528 12.52 -19.73 15.09
C GLU A 528 11.32 -20.10 14.19
N PHE A 529 11.12 -19.41 13.06
CA PHE A 529 9.97 -19.61 12.17
C PHE A 529 10.37 -20.14 10.77
N GLY A 530 11.67 -20.24 10.47
CA GLY A 530 12.16 -20.66 9.15
C GLY A 530 11.99 -19.63 8.03
N ILE A 531 11.43 -18.44 8.32
CA ILE A 531 11.13 -17.40 7.35
C ILE A 531 12.39 -16.60 6.99
N GLU A 532 12.54 -16.29 5.70
CA GLU A 532 13.63 -15.49 5.17
C GLU A 532 13.09 -14.57 4.05
N PRO A 533 13.27 -13.24 4.15
CA PRO A 533 12.93 -12.34 3.06
C PRO A 533 13.95 -12.42 1.92
N TRP A 534 13.52 -12.03 0.73
CA TRP A 534 14.43 -11.62 -0.32
C TRP A 534 15.12 -10.32 0.09
N THR A 535 16.38 -10.41 0.53
CA THR A 535 17.25 -9.30 0.92
C THR A 535 18.12 -8.88 -0.27
N PHE A 536 18.03 -7.63 -0.74
CA PHE A 536 18.87 -7.15 -1.85
C PHE A 536 19.15 -5.64 -1.80
N THR A 537 20.21 -5.23 -2.48
CA THR A 537 20.56 -3.82 -2.72
C THR A 537 19.83 -3.27 -3.95
N GLN A 538 19.36 -2.03 -3.88
CA GLN A 538 18.87 -1.24 -5.01
C GLN A 538 19.92 -0.16 -5.37
N GLN A 539 20.33 -0.15 -6.63
CA GLN A 539 21.26 0.82 -7.22
C GLN A 539 20.51 1.95 -7.94
N LEU A 540 21.22 3.04 -8.27
CA LEU A 540 20.65 4.18 -8.99
C LEU A 540 20.06 3.74 -10.34
N GLY A 541 18.82 4.12 -10.64
CA GLY A 541 18.15 3.73 -11.88
C GLY A 541 17.65 2.28 -11.92
N GLU A 542 17.55 1.60 -10.77
CA GLU A 542 16.84 0.33 -10.66
C GLU A 542 15.39 0.52 -10.21
N ALA A 543 14.46 -0.09 -10.95
CA ALA A 543 13.04 -0.19 -10.62
C ALA A 543 12.77 -1.52 -9.91
N VAL A 544 12.30 -1.45 -8.66
CA VAL A 544 11.90 -2.61 -7.85
C VAL A 544 10.40 -2.77 -7.96
N PHE A 545 9.95 -3.91 -8.47
CA PHE A 545 8.54 -4.29 -8.57
C PHE A 545 8.14 -5.11 -7.35
N ILE A 546 7.06 -4.69 -6.69
CA ILE A 546 6.52 -5.28 -5.46
C ILE A 546 5.12 -5.81 -5.78
N PRO A 547 4.91 -7.14 -5.79
CA PRO A 547 3.59 -7.71 -5.97
C PRO A 547 2.68 -7.39 -4.77
N ALA A 548 1.40 -7.10 -5.02
CA ALA A 548 0.41 -6.87 -3.96
C ALA A 548 0.45 -7.98 -2.89
N GLY A 549 0.35 -7.65 -1.61
CA GLY A 549 0.35 -8.67 -0.55
C GLY A 549 1.72 -9.19 -0.10
N CYS A 550 2.83 -8.74 -0.70
CA CYS A 550 4.18 -9.05 -0.23
C CYS A 550 4.66 -7.99 0.79
N PRO A 551 4.80 -8.31 2.09
CA PRO A 551 5.25 -7.33 3.08
C PRO A 551 6.70 -6.91 2.81
N HIS A 552 7.02 -5.63 2.97
CA HIS A 552 8.37 -5.15 2.70
C HIS A 552 8.81 -3.98 3.58
N GLN A 553 10.13 -3.80 3.67
CA GLN A 553 10.79 -2.73 4.43
C GLN A 553 12.05 -2.24 3.70
N VAL A 554 12.47 -1.00 3.97
CA VAL A 554 13.61 -0.37 3.28
C VAL A 554 14.49 0.43 4.24
N ARG A 555 15.81 0.25 4.11
CA ARG A 555 16.85 1.07 4.76
C ARG A 555 17.71 1.76 3.72
N ASN A 556 17.93 3.07 3.87
CA ASN A 556 18.80 3.82 2.96
C ASN A 556 20.27 3.69 3.37
N LEU A 557 21.11 3.25 2.44
CA LEU A 557 22.57 3.16 2.55
C LEU A 557 23.24 4.48 2.18
N LYS A 558 22.62 5.22 1.24
CA LYS A 558 22.93 6.60 0.86
C LYS A 558 21.61 7.38 0.91
N SER A 559 21.63 8.70 1.10
CA SER A 559 20.41 9.50 1.03
C SER A 559 19.75 9.31 -0.34
N CYS A 560 18.46 9.02 -0.39
CA CYS A 560 17.74 8.61 -1.61
C CYS A 560 16.55 9.51 -1.94
N THR A 561 16.38 9.82 -3.23
CA THR A 561 15.10 10.16 -3.86
C THR A 561 14.56 8.89 -4.50
N LYS A 562 13.43 8.37 -4.03
CA LYS A 562 12.66 7.32 -4.71
C LYS A 562 11.36 7.91 -5.22
N ILE A 563 10.87 7.43 -6.36
CA ILE A 563 9.50 7.71 -6.81
C ILE A 563 8.85 6.37 -7.12
N ALA A 564 7.72 6.11 -6.48
CA ALA A 564 6.91 4.92 -6.70
C ALA A 564 5.58 5.27 -7.37
N ILE A 565 4.99 4.28 -8.03
CA ILE A 565 3.63 4.37 -8.53
C ILE A 565 2.91 3.04 -8.32
N ASP A 566 1.65 3.17 -7.90
CA ASP A 566 0.75 2.06 -7.61
C ASP A 566 0.00 1.66 -8.89
N PHE A 567 -0.07 0.36 -9.18
CA PHE A 567 -0.82 -0.19 -10.30
C PHE A 567 -1.58 -1.45 -9.89
N VAL A 568 -2.43 -1.98 -10.78
CA VAL A 568 -3.17 -3.21 -10.50
C VAL A 568 -3.08 -4.12 -11.71
N SER A 569 -2.30 -5.21 -11.60
CA SER A 569 -2.19 -6.21 -12.65
C SER A 569 -3.38 -7.20 -12.63
N PRO A 570 -3.72 -7.85 -13.75
CA PRO A 570 -4.75 -8.89 -13.77
C PRO A 570 -4.37 -10.10 -12.91
N GLU A 571 -3.08 -10.47 -12.90
CA GLU A 571 -2.56 -11.62 -12.15
C GLU A 571 -2.75 -11.48 -10.62
N ASN A 572 -2.79 -10.26 -10.10
CA ASN A 572 -2.89 -9.98 -8.66
C ASN A 572 -4.24 -9.38 -8.23
N ILE A 573 -5.24 -9.28 -9.13
CA ILE A 573 -6.52 -8.59 -8.81
C ILE A 573 -7.25 -9.17 -7.60
N ASP A 574 -7.31 -10.50 -7.46
CA ASP A 574 -7.98 -11.18 -6.34
C ASP A 574 -7.24 -10.92 -5.02
N GLN A 575 -5.90 -10.85 -5.06
CA GLN A 575 -5.07 -10.51 -3.90
C GLN A 575 -5.29 -9.05 -3.47
N CYS A 576 -5.42 -8.12 -4.43
CA CYS A 576 -5.74 -6.72 -4.17
C CYS A 576 -7.14 -6.54 -3.55
N ILE A 577 -8.13 -7.29 -4.05
CA ILE A 577 -9.50 -7.31 -3.50
C ILE A 577 -9.46 -7.77 -2.04
N HIS A 578 -8.83 -8.92 -1.77
CA HIS A 578 -8.76 -9.50 -0.42
C HIS A 578 -8.06 -8.59 0.59
N LEU A 579 -6.92 -7.98 0.22
CA LEU A 579 -6.22 -7.00 1.08
C LEU A 579 -7.09 -5.77 1.36
N THR A 580 -7.92 -5.34 0.42
CA THR A 580 -8.84 -4.22 0.64
C THR A 580 -9.92 -4.56 1.67
N GLU A 581 -10.28 -5.84 1.85
CA GLU A 581 -11.16 -6.28 2.94
C GLU A 581 -10.47 -6.19 4.31
N ASP A 582 -9.25 -6.72 4.44
CA ASP A 582 -8.46 -6.64 5.69
C ASP A 582 -8.23 -5.19 6.13
N PHE A 583 -7.87 -4.31 5.19
CA PHE A 583 -7.67 -2.87 5.46
C PHE A 583 -8.95 -2.17 5.93
N ARG A 584 -10.15 -2.64 5.54
CA ARG A 584 -11.43 -2.09 6.05
C ARG A 584 -11.68 -2.46 7.51
N LEU A 585 -11.21 -3.61 7.97
CA LEU A 585 -11.40 -4.09 9.36
C LEU A 585 -10.59 -3.30 10.40
N LEU A 586 -9.60 -2.51 9.97
CA LEU A 586 -8.80 -1.63 10.84
C LEU A 586 -9.67 -0.54 11.53
N PRO A 587 -9.21 0.09 12.63
CA PRO A 587 -9.92 1.20 13.26
C PRO A 587 -10.14 2.40 12.32
N LYS A 588 -11.15 3.24 12.59
CA LYS A 588 -11.52 4.39 11.73
C LYS A 588 -10.37 5.36 11.47
N ASN A 589 -9.60 5.69 12.50
CA ASN A 589 -8.51 6.67 12.45
C ASN A 589 -7.13 5.98 12.35
N HIS A 590 -7.07 4.79 11.74
CA HIS A 590 -5.84 4.02 11.64
C HIS A 590 -5.07 4.41 10.37
N ARG A 591 -3.78 4.78 10.49
CA ARG A 591 -2.99 5.38 9.39
C ARG A 591 -3.04 4.61 8.07
N ALA A 592 -2.91 3.29 8.09
CA ALA A 592 -2.97 2.47 6.88
C ALA A 592 -4.34 2.49 6.17
N LYS A 593 -5.38 3.13 6.71
CA LYS A 593 -6.61 3.41 5.96
C LYS A 593 -6.45 4.53 4.92
N GLU A 594 -5.37 5.29 4.92
CA GLU A 594 -5.10 6.29 3.89
C GLU A 594 -4.57 5.62 2.60
N ASP A 595 -3.60 4.72 2.72
CA ASP A 595 -3.11 3.85 1.62
C ASP A 595 -4.08 2.68 1.35
N LYS A 596 -5.30 3.01 0.89
CA LYS A 596 -6.32 2.06 0.42
C LYS A 596 -6.49 2.07 -1.10
N LEU A 597 -6.92 0.93 -1.63
CA LEU A 597 -7.66 0.86 -2.90
C LEU A 597 -9.01 1.60 -2.73
N GLU A 598 -8.97 2.93 -2.83
CA GLU A 598 -10.09 3.87 -2.75
C GLU A 598 -11.00 3.75 -3.97
N VAL A 599 -11.64 2.59 -4.12
CA VAL A 599 -12.57 2.28 -5.21
C VAL A 599 -13.93 2.99 -4.95
N CYS A 600 -13.90 4.33 -4.78
CA CYS A 600 -15.00 5.14 -4.19
C CYS A 600 -15.60 4.43 -2.98
N SER A 601 -14.76 3.91 -2.08
CA SER A 601 -15.27 3.24 -0.89
C SER A 601 -15.72 4.35 0.07
N PHE A 602 -16.83 4.98 -0.26
CA PHE A 602 -17.26 6.27 0.23
C PHE A 602 -18.46 6.11 1.15
N CYS A 603 -18.30 6.42 2.42
CA CYS A 603 -17.37 5.78 3.33
C CYS A 603 -18.09 4.56 3.97
#